data_AF-A0A969CT56-F1
#
_entry.id   AF-A0A969CT56-F1
#
_cell.length_a   1.000
_cell.length_b   1.000
_cell.length_c   1.000
_cell.angle_alpha   90.00
_cell.angle_beta   90.00
_cell.angle_gamma   90.00
#
_symmetry.space_group_name_H-M   'P 1'
#
loop_
_entity.id
_entity.type
_entity.pdbx_description
1 polymer ?
#
loop_
_entity_poly.entity_id
_entity_poly.type
_entity_poly.pdbx_seq_one_letter_code
_entity_poly.pdbx_strand_id
1 'polypeptide(L)'
;MLTLGAPESGKSFGALNQAIFENLKDGKPQCIVDLQYPVQTSMFVAIAQEFGYQPEDIHLFVPGMPESEIWNICEGAGGIKSLQRAEQIQDNAADGEVKRDDFFSPGVKALLAGCISMCRHIP
;
A
#
# COMPACT_ATOMS: atom_id res chain seq x y z
N MET A 1 -12.39 9.44 -5.89
CA MET A 1 -13.81 8.99 -5.98
C MET A 1 -14.17 8.37 -4.64
N LEU A 2 -15.28 8.77 -4.01
CA LEU A 2 -15.81 8.12 -2.81
C LEU A 2 -17.07 7.36 -3.20
N THR A 3 -17.10 6.05 -2.94
CA THR A 3 -18.23 5.18 -3.29
C THR A 3 -18.83 4.58 -2.02
N LEU A 4 -20.09 4.89 -1.72
CA LEU A 4 -20.79 4.45 -0.51
C LEU A 4 -21.94 3.49 -0.86
N GLY A 5 -22.20 2.50 -0.01
CA GLY A 5 -23.32 1.56 -0.19
C GLY A 5 -23.21 0.33 0.70
N ALA A 6 -24.27 -0.48 0.78
CA ALA A 6 -24.34 -1.70 1.59
C ALA A 6 -23.41 -2.83 1.07
N PRO A 7 -22.91 -3.75 1.90
CA PRO A 7 -22.18 -4.94 1.43
C PRO A 7 -22.91 -5.62 0.25
N GLU A 8 -22.16 -6.13 -0.72
CA GLU A 8 -22.69 -6.78 -1.94
C GLU A 8 -23.53 -5.91 -2.89
N SER A 9 -23.66 -4.59 -2.65
CA SER A 9 -24.39 -3.67 -3.54
C SER A 9 -23.70 -3.38 -4.89
N GLY A 10 -22.72 -4.19 -5.31
CA GLY A 10 -22.01 -4.02 -6.57
C GLY A 10 -21.00 -2.86 -6.62
N LYS A 11 -20.53 -2.34 -5.48
CA LYS A 11 -19.56 -1.22 -5.47
C LYS A 11 -18.23 -1.55 -6.14
N SER A 12 -17.68 -2.73 -5.83
CA SER A 12 -16.44 -3.22 -6.43
C SER A 12 -16.63 -3.48 -7.92
N PHE A 13 -17.67 -4.24 -8.29
CA PHE A 13 -17.94 -4.63 -9.68
C PHE A 13 -18.43 -3.51 -10.60
N GLY A 14 -19.12 -2.51 -10.05
CA GLY A 14 -19.65 -1.38 -10.82
C GLY A 14 -18.60 -0.28 -10.98
N ALA A 15 -18.56 0.66 -10.03
CA ALA A 15 -17.78 1.89 -10.20
C ALA A 15 -16.27 1.70 -10.06
N LEU A 16 -15.82 0.83 -9.15
CA LEU A 16 -14.40 0.72 -8.82
C LEU A 16 -13.60 -0.03 -9.89
N ASN A 17 -14.07 -1.22 -10.29
CA ASN A 17 -13.42 -2.02 -11.33
C ASN A 17 -13.39 -1.28 -12.67
N GLN A 18 -14.49 -0.60 -13.04
CA GLN A 18 -14.55 0.14 -14.29
C GLN A 18 -13.53 1.29 -14.31
N ALA A 19 -13.40 2.05 -13.22
CA ALA A 19 -12.39 3.09 -13.11
C ALA A 19 -10.96 2.54 -13.17
N ILE A 20 -10.71 1.38 -12.56
CA ILE A 20 -9.40 0.70 -12.63
C ILE A 20 -9.09 0.31 -14.07
N PHE A 21 -10.05 -0.29 -14.78
CA PHE A 21 -9.87 -0.73 -16.17
C PHE A 21 -9.63 0.44 -17.12
N GLU A 22 -10.35 1.54 -16.95
CA GLU A 22 -10.13 2.77 -17.74
C GLU A 22 -8.72 3.32 -17.51
N ASN A 23 -8.27 3.38 -16.26
CA ASN A 23 -6.92 3.85 -15.94
C ASN A 23 -5.81 2.90 -16.44
N LEU A 24 -6.03 1.57 -16.39
CA LEU A 24 -5.09 0.60 -16.96
C LEU A 24 -5.03 0.77 -18.49
N LYS A 25 -6.17 0.91 -19.16
CA LYS A 25 -6.23 1.14 -20.61
C LYS A 25 -5.48 2.42 -21.02
N ASP A 26 -5.52 3.45 -20.19
CA ASP A 26 -4.80 4.71 -20.39
C ASP A 26 -3.29 4.64 -20.07
N GLY A 27 -2.77 3.50 -19.61
CA GLY A 27 -1.36 3.35 -19.25
C GLY A 27 -0.98 4.05 -17.93
N LYS A 28 -1.95 4.37 -17.07
CA LYS A 28 -1.68 5.12 -15.83
C LYS A 28 -1.22 4.19 -14.71
N PRO A 29 -0.15 4.52 -13.95
CA PRO A 29 0.26 3.73 -12.80
C PRO A 29 -0.80 3.81 -11.69
N GLN A 30 -1.07 2.67 -11.06
CA GLN A 30 -2.08 2.55 -10.00
C GLN A 30 -1.54 1.73 -8.83
N CYS A 31 -1.93 2.10 -7.62
CA CYS A 31 -1.71 1.31 -6.40
C CYS A 31 -3.08 0.93 -5.85
N ILE A 32 -3.35 -0.37 -5.73
CA ILE A 32 -4.65 -0.91 -5.38
C ILE A 32 -4.50 -1.74 -4.11
N VAL A 33 -5.30 -1.44 -3.10
CA VAL A 33 -5.43 -2.26 -1.89
C VAL A 33 -6.60 -3.22 -2.11
N ASP A 34 -6.32 -4.48 -2.40
CA ASP A 34 -7.32 -5.53 -2.60
C ASP A 34 -7.57 -6.30 -1.30
N LEU A 35 -8.80 -6.21 -0.79
CA LEU A 35 -9.25 -6.96 0.40
C LEU A 35 -9.90 -8.31 0.04
N GLN A 36 -10.04 -8.63 -1.25
CA GLN A 36 -10.66 -9.83 -1.81
C GLN A 36 -9.66 -10.71 -2.56
N TYR A 37 -8.38 -10.62 -2.21
CA TYR A 37 -7.32 -11.48 -2.74
C TYR A 37 -7.67 -12.97 -2.55
N PRO A 38 -7.46 -13.85 -3.55
CA PRO A 38 -6.77 -13.62 -4.84
C PRO A 38 -7.69 -13.32 -6.03
N VAL A 39 -9.02 -13.37 -5.85
CA VAL A 39 -9.97 -13.43 -6.98
C VAL A 39 -9.97 -12.11 -7.77
N GLN A 40 -10.06 -10.98 -7.08
CA GLN A 40 -10.12 -9.67 -7.74
C GLN A 40 -8.76 -9.29 -8.34
N THR A 41 -7.66 -9.51 -7.61
CA THR A 41 -6.29 -9.33 -8.11
C THR A 41 -6.02 -10.12 -9.39
N SER A 42 -6.40 -11.41 -9.45
CA SER A 42 -6.19 -12.25 -10.66
C SER A 42 -6.84 -11.65 -11.91
N MET A 43 -8.04 -11.09 -11.76
CA MET A 43 -8.75 -10.40 -12.84
C MET A 43 -8.02 -9.12 -13.28
N PHE A 44 -7.51 -8.32 -12.33
CA PHE A 44 -6.74 -7.12 -12.63
C PHE A 44 -5.44 -7.42 -13.37
N VAL A 45 -4.72 -8.45 -12.94
CA VAL A 45 -3.49 -8.90 -13.60
C VAL A 45 -3.78 -9.37 -15.03
N ALA A 46 -4.82 -10.18 -15.23
CA ALA A 46 -5.21 -10.65 -16.56
C ALA A 46 -5.56 -9.50 -17.51
N ILE A 47 -6.30 -8.49 -17.02
CA ILE A 47 -6.68 -7.32 -17.82
C ILE A 47 -5.48 -6.41 -18.11
N ALA A 48 -4.58 -6.22 -17.14
CA ALA A 48 -3.34 -5.47 -17.37
C ALA A 48 -2.50 -6.13 -18.48
N GLN A 49 -2.35 -7.46 -18.46
CA GLN A 49 -1.67 -8.20 -19.52
C GLN A 49 -2.36 -8.04 -20.88
N GLU A 50 -3.70 -8.06 -20.92
CA GLU A 50 -4.47 -7.81 -22.15
C GLU A 50 -4.22 -6.41 -22.72
N PHE A 51 -4.01 -5.41 -21.86
CA PHE A 51 -3.64 -4.05 -22.25
C PHE A 51 -2.14 -3.85 -22.51
N GLY A 52 -1.34 -4.91 -22.47
CA GLY A 52 0.07 -4.91 -22.89
C GLY A 52 1.08 -4.64 -21.78
N TYR A 53 0.65 -4.59 -20.51
CA TYR A 53 1.57 -4.53 -19.37
C TYR A 53 2.37 -5.83 -19.29
N GLN A 54 3.68 -5.70 -19.07
CA GLN A 54 4.56 -6.85 -18.90
C GLN A 54 4.52 -7.34 -17.45
N PRO A 55 4.92 -8.60 -17.17
CA PRO A 55 5.00 -9.11 -15.81
C PRO A 55 5.84 -8.23 -14.86
N GLU A 56 6.90 -7.60 -15.38
CA GLU A 56 7.75 -6.66 -14.63
C GLU A 56 7.08 -5.33 -14.27
N ASP A 57 5.96 -4.97 -14.91
CA ASP A 57 5.19 -3.76 -14.59
C ASP A 57 4.16 -4.01 -13.46
N ILE A 58 3.98 -5.27 -13.05
CA ILE A 58 2.95 -5.70 -12.12
C ILE A 58 3.61 -6.18 -10.82
N HIS A 59 3.50 -5.36 -9.78
CA HIS A 59 4.07 -5.65 -8.46
C HIS A 59 2.97 -6.09 -7.48
N LEU A 60 3.16 -7.24 -6.85
CA LEU A 60 2.23 -7.77 -5.84
C LEU A 60 2.88 -7.77 -4.46
N PHE A 61 2.23 -7.15 -3.48
CA PHE A 61 2.63 -7.21 -2.08
C PHE A 61 1.56 -7.93 -1.26
N VAL A 62 1.77 -9.22 -1.02
CA VAL A 62 0.83 -10.11 -0.33
C VAL A 62 1.60 -10.97 0.70
N PRO A 63 1.94 -10.40 1.86
CA PRO A 63 2.80 -11.06 2.84
C PRO A 63 2.36 -12.48 3.18
N GLY A 64 3.28 -13.45 3.04
CA GLY A 64 3.03 -14.86 3.31
C GLY A 64 2.68 -15.71 2.10
N MET A 65 2.48 -15.11 0.92
CA MET A 65 2.28 -15.84 -0.34
C MET A 65 3.57 -15.90 -1.18
N PRO A 66 3.79 -16.99 -1.95
CA PRO A 66 4.99 -17.16 -2.78
C PRO A 66 5.22 -16.05 -3.83
N GLU A 67 4.14 -15.53 -4.39
CA GLU A 67 4.11 -14.49 -5.42
C GLU A 67 4.32 -13.07 -4.86
N SER A 68 4.38 -12.92 -3.54
CA SER A 68 4.61 -11.62 -2.93
C SER A 68 6.03 -11.15 -3.14
N GLU A 69 6.16 -9.95 -3.68
CA GLU A 69 7.39 -9.19 -3.63
C GLU A 69 7.72 -8.74 -2.20
N ILE A 70 8.98 -8.37 -2.00
CA ILE A 70 9.47 -7.82 -0.74
C ILE A 70 9.38 -6.30 -0.83
N TRP A 71 8.55 -5.70 0.02
CA TRP A 71 8.55 -4.26 0.19
C TRP A 71 9.35 -3.87 1.43
N ASN A 72 10.55 -3.32 1.22
CA ASN A 72 11.40 -2.86 2.31
C ASN A 72 11.10 -1.40 2.67
N ILE A 73 10.42 -1.20 3.80
CA ILE A 73 10.13 0.13 4.34
C ILE A 73 11.38 0.89 4.84
N CYS A 74 12.57 0.30 4.84
CA CYS A 74 13.81 1.05 5.10
C CYS A 74 14.43 1.59 3.81
N GLU A 75 14.04 1.04 2.66
CA GLU A 75 14.60 1.42 1.37
C GLU A 75 14.22 2.85 0.99
N GLY A 76 15.21 3.64 0.58
CA GLY A 76 15.03 5.04 0.18
C GLY A 76 14.67 6.02 1.31
N ALA A 77 14.57 5.59 2.56
CA ALA A 77 14.18 6.43 3.71
C ALA A 77 15.33 7.24 4.33
N GLY A 78 16.13 7.93 3.51
CA GLY A 78 17.17 8.84 4.02
C GLY A 78 16.61 10.20 4.46
N GLY A 79 17.22 10.80 5.49
CA GLY A 79 16.95 12.18 5.90
C GLY A 79 15.49 12.43 6.28
N ILE A 80 14.83 13.40 5.65
CA ILE A 80 13.43 13.77 5.94
C ILE A 80 12.47 12.59 5.72
N LYS A 81 12.78 11.67 4.81
CA LYS A 81 11.92 10.52 4.50
C LYS A 81 11.80 9.53 5.66
N SER A 82 12.83 9.38 6.51
CA SER A 82 12.71 8.51 7.69
C SER A 82 11.74 9.08 8.72
N LEU A 83 11.71 10.41 8.88
CA LEU A 83 10.77 11.10 9.77
C LEU A 83 9.32 10.96 9.30
N GLN A 84 9.09 11.13 7.99
CA GLN A 84 7.75 10.95 7.39
C GLN A 84 7.27 9.50 7.53
N ARG A 85 8.16 8.54 7.33
CA ARG A 85 7.82 7.12 7.45
C ARG A 85 7.59 6.70 8.91
N ALA A 86 8.38 7.23 9.84
CA ALA A 86 8.17 7.04 11.27
C ALA A 86 6.81 7.58 11.74
N GLU A 87 6.40 8.73 11.21
CA GLU A 87 5.07 9.31 11.46
C GLU A 87 3.95 8.41 10.96
N GLN A 88 4.03 7.95 9.71
CA GLN A 88 3.05 7.02 9.13
C GLN A 88 2.93 5.71 9.92
N ILE A 89 4.05 5.14 10.36
CA ILE A 89 4.04 3.91 11.18
C ILE A 89 3.34 4.17 12.52
N GLN A 90 3.63 5.31 13.14
CA GLN A 90 3.04 5.66 14.43
C GLN A 90 1.54 5.96 14.31
N ASP A 91 1.12 6.59 13.21
CA ASP A 91 -0.29 6.84 12.91
C ASP A 91 -1.05 5.53 12.71
N ASN A 92 -0.47 4.60 11.94
CA ASN A 92 -1.04 3.27 11.72
C ASN A 92 -1.04 2.41 12.99
N ALA A 93 -0.12 2.64 13.93
CA ALA A 93 -0.07 1.92 15.21
C ALA A 93 -1.10 2.43 16.23
N ALA A 94 -1.64 3.63 16.03
CA ALA A 94 -2.66 4.23 16.89
C ALA A 94 -4.09 3.76 16.54
N ASP A 95 -4.24 2.68 15.78
CA ASP A 95 -5.53 2.17 15.32
C ASP A 95 -6.34 1.58 16.49
N GLY A 96 -7.49 2.21 16.79
CA GLY A 96 -8.38 1.90 17.91
C GLY A 96 -8.66 3.12 18.82
N GLU A 97 -9.70 3.07 19.65
CA GLU A 97 -10.13 4.13 20.60
C GLU A 97 -9.05 4.61 21.61
N VAL A 98 -7.83 4.07 21.51
CA VAL A 98 -6.67 4.43 22.33
C VAL A 98 -6.09 5.75 21.80
N LYS A 99 -6.48 6.84 22.47
CA LYS A 99 -5.85 8.15 22.26
C LYS A 99 -4.33 8.03 22.29
N ARG A 100 -3.68 8.53 21.24
CA ARG A 100 -2.23 8.67 21.14
C ARG A 100 -1.71 9.41 22.37
N ASP A 101 -0.66 8.86 22.98
CA ASP A 101 0.01 9.52 24.10
C ASP A 101 0.90 10.65 23.56
N ASP A 102 0.46 11.89 23.76
CA ASP A 102 1.19 13.09 23.34
C ASP A 102 2.56 13.24 24.01
N PHE A 103 2.75 12.62 25.18
CA PHE A 103 4.01 12.71 25.94
C PHE A 103 5.13 11.91 25.30
N PHE A 104 4.89 10.64 24.95
CA PHE A 104 5.91 9.77 24.35
C PHE A 104 5.97 9.87 22.83
N SER A 105 4.94 10.43 22.19
CA SER A 105 4.83 10.50 20.73
C SER A 105 6.09 11.08 20.04
N PRO A 106 6.68 12.22 20.50
CA PRO A 106 7.89 12.76 19.87
C PRO A 106 9.11 11.85 20.02
N GLY A 107 9.27 11.20 21.17
CA GLY A 107 10.37 10.28 21.45
C GLY A 107 10.29 9.01 20.61
N VAL A 108 9.09 8.45 20.46
CA VAL A 108 8.82 7.29 19.61
C VAL A 108 9.11 7.61 18.15
N LYS A 109 8.66 8.77 17.66
CA LYS A 109 8.95 9.23 16.28
C LYS A 109 10.45 9.37 16.03
N ALA A 110 11.18 9.98 16.97
CA ALA A 110 12.63 10.16 16.85
C ALA A 110 13.38 8.81 16.86
N LEU A 111 12.97 7.88 17.72
CA LEU A 111 13.52 6.54 17.80
C LEU A 111 13.30 5.77 16.49
N LEU A 112 12.06 5.74 15.99
CA LEU A 112 11.71 5.07 14.74
C LEU A 112 12.49 5.64 13.55
N ALA A 113 12.58 6.97 13.45
CA ALA A 113 13.33 7.62 12.38
C ALA A 113 14.83 7.30 12.44
N GLY A 114 15.40 7.23 13.65
CA GLY A 114 16.77 6.80 13.88
C GLY A 114 17.00 5.36 13.43
N CYS A 115 16.14 4.43 13.86
CA CYS A 115 16.21 3.03 13.46
C CYS A 115 16.12 2.86 11.94
N ILE A 116 15.12 3.47 11.29
CA ILE A 116 14.94 3.40 9.83
C ILE A 116 16.17 3.94 9.09
N SER A 117 16.73 5.05 9.56
CA SER A 117 17.94 5.65 8.97
C SER A 117 19.18 4.75 9.11
N MET A 118 19.31 4.04 10.24
CA MET A 118 20.42 3.11 10.47
C MET A 118 20.26 1.81 9.67
N CYS A 119 19.06 1.25 9.60
CA CYS A 119 18.78 0.00 8.86
C CYS A 119 19.10 0.09 7.36
N ARG A 120 19.14 1.30 6.79
CA ARG A 120 19.64 1.54 5.42
C ARG A 120 21.10 1.08 5.22
N HIS A 121 21.91 1.06 6.27
CA HIS A 121 23.36 0.77 6.19
C HIS A 121 23.70 -0.69 6.47
N ILE A 122 22.71 -1.55 6.68
CA ILE A 122 22.94 -3.00 6.79
C ILE A 122 22.95 -3.56 5.36
N PRO A 123 24.08 -4.11 4.90
CA PRO A 123 24.23 -4.63 3.53
C PRO A 123 23.33 -5.83 3.24
#